data_AF-A0A941DQT6-F1
#
_entry.id   AF-A0A941DQT6-F1
#
_cell.length_a   1.000
_cell.length_b   1.000
_cell.length_c   1.000
_cell.angle_alpha   90.00
_cell.angle_beta   90.00
_cell.angle_gamma   90.00
#
_symmetry.space_group_name_H-M   'P 1'
#
loop_
_entity.id
_entity.type
_entity.pdbx_description
1 polymer ?
#
loop_
_entity_poly.entity_id
_entity_poly.type
_entity_poly.pdbx_seq_one_letter_code
_entity_poly.pdbx_strand_id
1 'polypeptide(L)'
;MTQALSDAATLSEVAKPDNSVRRTRLREFQAQLVDRMQAAQRGGFTQLSQLGVLIGGVHYLLDLREAGEIVSVGTLTEVPLTRDWYKGVSNIRGNLTSVVDLPRFQGSEPTPLDA
;
A
#
# COMPACT_ATOMS: atom_id res chain seq x y z
N MET A 1 -8.49 86.91 30.99
CA MET A 1 -9.28 85.69 31.26
C MET A 1 -10.49 85.81 30.34
N THR A 2 -10.72 84.99 29.32
CA THR A 2 -10.70 83.53 29.32
C THR A 2 -10.49 83.04 27.87
N GLN A 3 -9.78 81.92 27.72
CA GLN A 3 -9.15 81.44 26.49
C GLN A 3 -10.08 80.59 25.60
N ALA A 4 -9.69 80.54 24.33
CA ALA A 4 -10.29 79.99 23.12
C ALA A 4 -10.87 78.57 23.13
N LEU A 5 -11.87 78.43 22.26
CA LEU A 5 -12.38 77.21 21.64
C LEU A 5 -11.39 76.64 20.60
N SER A 6 -11.48 75.31 20.43
CA SER A 6 -11.36 74.54 19.19
C SER A 6 -10.01 74.00 18.70
N ASP A 7 -10.05 72.67 18.50
CA ASP A 7 -9.44 71.85 17.45
C ASP A 7 -7.93 71.81 17.27
N ALA A 8 -7.35 70.66 17.64
CA ALA A 8 -6.70 69.74 16.68
C ALA A 8 -5.80 68.77 17.46
N ALA A 9 -6.18 67.49 17.50
CA ALA A 9 -5.22 66.35 17.53
C ALA A 9 -5.97 65.00 17.66
N THR A 10 -6.86 64.68 16.72
CA THR A 10 -7.10 63.27 16.39
C THR A 10 -5.95 62.80 15.49
N LEU A 11 -4.89 62.27 16.09
CA LEU A 11 -3.87 61.50 15.38
C LEU A 11 -3.96 60.04 15.80
N SER A 12 -4.63 59.31 14.91
CA SER A 12 -4.77 57.86 14.76
C SER A 12 -3.64 57.04 15.38
N GLU A 13 -3.96 56.30 16.44
CA GLU A 13 -3.11 55.22 16.96
C GLU A 13 -3.34 53.97 16.09
N VAL A 14 -2.47 53.76 15.11
CA VAL A 14 -2.43 52.52 14.33
C VAL A 14 -1.96 51.39 15.26
N ALA A 15 -2.90 50.56 15.70
CA ALA A 15 -2.65 49.42 16.56
C ALA A 15 -1.53 48.53 16.00
N LYS A 16 -0.46 48.37 16.79
CA LYS A 16 0.61 47.39 16.50
C LYS A 16 -0.02 46.00 16.34
N PRO A 17 0.33 45.24 15.30
CA PRO A 17 -0.27 43.94 15.04
C PRO A 17 0.00 43.00 16.23
N ASP A 18 -1.09 42.43 16.76
CA ASP A 18 -1.13 41.66 18.00
C ASP A 18 -0.23 40.41 17.91
N ASN A 19 0.86 40.43 18.69
CA ASN A 19 1.87 39.36 18.74
C ASN A 19 1.25 38.04 19.25
N SER A 20 0.21 38.13 20.08
CA SER A 20 -0.50 36.97 20.60
C SER A 20 -1.14 36.14 19.48
N VAL A 21 -1.81 36.81 18.53
CA VAL A 21 -2.46 36.20 17.37
C VAL A 21 -1.44 35.51 16.47
N ARG A 22 -0.26 36.11 16.27
CA ARG A 22 0.83 35.50 15.49
C ARG A 22 1.37 34.23 16.14
N ARG A 23 1.53 34.22 17.46
CA ARG A 23 1.99 33.04 18.23
C ARG A 23 0.97 31.91 18.20
N THR A 24 -0.32 32.22 18.27
CA THR A 24 -1.40 31.22 18.17
C THR A 24 -1.41 30.57 16.80
N ARG A 25 -1.36 31.37 15.72
CA ARG A 25 -1.28 30.84 14.34
C ARG A 25 -0.05 29.97 14.11
N LEU A 26 1.09 30.33 14.67
CA LEU A 26 2.31 29.52 14.57
C LEU A 26 2.16 28.19 15.31
N ARG A 27 1.57 28.19 16.51
CA ARG A 27 1.31 26.97 17.30
C ARG A 27 0.32 26.04 16.60
N GLU A 28 -0.74 26.58 16.02
CA GLU A 28 -1.72 25.82 15.23
C GLU A 28 -1.06 25.20 13.99
N PHE A 29 -0.24 25.98 13.28
CA PHE A 29 0.50 25.48 12.13
C PHE A 29 1.51 24.39 12.51
N GLN A 30 2.22 24.57 13.61
CA GLN A 30 3.14 23.55 14.17
C GLN A 30 2.38 22.28 14.56
N ALA A 31 1.22 22.39 15.20
CA ALA A 31 0.38 21.24 15.54
C ALA A 31 -0.09 20.50 14.28
N GLN A 32 -0.57 21.23 13.27
CA GLN A 32 -0.98 20.65 11.98
C GLN A 32 0.18 19.96 11.24
N LEU A 33 1.39 20.54 11.29
CA LEU A 33 2.58 19.92 10.69
C LEU A 33 2.96 18.63 11.39
N VAL A 34 2.96 18.61 12.72
CA VAL A 34 3.25 17.42 13.52
C VAL A 34 2.22 16.32 13.22
N ASP A 35 0.93 16.68 13.17
CA ASP A 35 -0.14 15.73 12.87
C ASP A 35 0.00 15.15 11.45
N ARG A 36 0.35 15.98 10.46
CA ARG A 36 0.59 15.55 9.09
C ARG A 36 1.84 14.67 8.95
N MET A 37 2.92 14.98 9.68
CA MET A 37 4.12 14.13 9.72
C MET A 37 3.83 12.77 10.37
N GLN A 38 3.08 12.76 11.48
CA GLN A 38 2.68 11.52 12.15
C GLN A 38 1.74 10.68 11.28
N ALA A 39 0.79 11.30 10.58
CA ALA A 39 -0.09 10.62 9.63
C ALA A 39 0.69 10.00 8.46
N ALA A 40 1.69 10.70 7.92
CA ALA A 40 2.57 10.15 6.88
C ALA A 40 3.44 8.99 7.41
N GLN A 41 3.89 9.06 8.66
CA GLN A 41 4.66 7.98 9.31
C GLN A 41 3.79 6.74 9.60
N ARG A 42 2.54 6.93 10.02
CA ARG A 42 1.55 5.85 10.28
C ARG A 42 1.01 5.25 8.97
N GLY A 43 0.93 6.06 7.92
CA GLY A 43 0.66 5.65 6.55
C GLY A 43 1.86 5.01 5.86
N GLY A 44 2.84 4.48 6.62
CA GLY A 44 3.89 3.64 6.08
C GLY A 44 3.24 2.51 5.30
N PHE A 45 3.39 2.54 3.97
CA PHE A 45 2.98 1.45 3.12
C PHE A 45 3.53 0.16 3.75
N THR A 46 2.66 -0.75 4.15
CA THR A 46 3.09 -2.14 4.27
C THR A 46 3.57 -2.47 2.87
N GLN A 47 4.89 -2.62 2.71
CA GLN A 47 5.46 -2.87 1.40
C GLN A 47 5.00 -4.27 1.00
N LEU A 48 3.88 -4.33 0.27
CA LEU A 48 3.28 -5.58 -0.18
C LEU A 48 4.18 -6.12 -1.28
N SER A 49 5.06 -7.04 -0.92
CA SER A 49 5.85 -7.81 -1.86
C SER A 49 4.92 -8.76 -2.59
N GLN A 50 4.50 -8.41 -3.80
CA GLN A 50 3.60 -9.22 -4.63
C GLN A 50 4.31 -9.70 -5.90
N LEU A 51 3.95 -10.90 -6.34
CA LEU A 51 4.35 -11.45 -7.64
C LEU A 51 3.16 -11.47 -8.58
N GLY A 52 3.28 -10.78 -9.71
CA GLY A 52 2.33 -10.91 -10.82
C GLY A 52 2.63 -12.17 -11.64
N VAL A 53 1.61 -13.00 -11.85
CA VAL A 53 1.72 -14.20 -12.69
C VAL A 53 0.55 -14.27 -13.67
N LEU A 54 0.80 -14.87 -14.83
CA LEU A 54 -0.24 -15.20 -15.81
C LEU A 54 -0.52 -16.69 -15.75
N ILE A 55 -1.76 -17.08 -15.49
CA ILE A 55 -2.17 -18.49 -15.44
C ILE A 55 -3.45 -18.64 -16.27
N GLY A 56 -3.43 -19.50 -17.29
CA GLY A 56 -4.59 -19.74 -18.15
C GLY A 56 -5.18 -18.47 -18.81
N GLY A 57 -4.34 -17.47 -19.10
CA GLY A 57 -4.79 -16.19 -19.68
C GLY A 57 -5.30 -15.16 -18.66
N VAL A 58 -5.29 -15.46 -17.36
CA VAL A 58 -5.74 -14.58 -16.28
C VAL A 58 -4.53 -14.10 -15.46
N HIS A 59 -4.50 -12.80 -15.15
CA HIS A 59 -3.48 -12.21 -14.29
C HIS A 59 -3.83 -12.38 -12.81
N TYR A 60 -2.90 -12.93 -12.03
CA TYR A 60 -3.01 -13.08 -10.58
C TYR A 60 -1.88 -12.31 -9.88
N LEU A 61 -2.15 -11.89 -8.65
CA LEU A 61 -1.16 -11.34 -7.73
C LEU A 61 -1.03 -12.28 -6.54
N LEU A 62 0.18 -12.78 -6.30
CA LEU A 62 0.50 -13.66 -5.18
C LEU A 62 1.28 -12.88 -4.13
N ASP A 63 0.95 -13.06 -2.85
CA ASP A 63 1.76 -12.52 -1.76
C ASP A 63 3.07 -13.32 -1.66
N LEU A 64 4.21 -12.65 -1.82
CA LEU A 64 5.51 -13.30 -1.75
C LEU A 64 5.84 -13.85 -0.36
N ARG A 65 5.12 -13.43 0.69
CA ARG A 65 5.26 -14.00 2.03
C ARG A 65 4.66 -15.41 2.13
N GLU A 66 3.72 -15.74 1.25
CA GLU A 66 3.08 -17.05 1.16
C GLU A 66 3.72 -17.94 0.08
N ALA A 67 4.44 -17.35 -0.88
CA ALA A 67 5.17 -18.08 -1.89
C ALA A 67 6.48 -18.66 -1.33
N GLY A 68 6.60 -19.99 -1.31
CA GLY A 68 7.80 -20.68 -0.82
C GLY A 68 8.98 -20.64 -1.79
N GLU A 69 8.82 -21.18 -3.00
CA GLU A 69 9.86 -21.23 -4.04
C GLU A 69 9.21 -21.04 -5.42
N ILE A 70 9.92 -20.36 -6.33
CA ILE A 70 9.55 -20.26 -7.75
C ILE A 70 10.53 -21.13 -8.51
N VAL A 71 10.03 -22.21 -9.11
CA VAL A 71 10.82 -23.17 -9.86
C VAL A 71 10.27 -23.33 -11.26
N SER A 72 11.15 -23.62 -12.22
CA SER A 72 10.72 -24.12 -13.53
C SER A 72 10.02 -25.46 -13.35
N VAL A 73 9.06 -25.75 -14.22
CA VAL A 73 8.35 -27.03 -14.21
C VAL A 73 9.36 -28.16 -14.42
N GLY A 74 9.50 -29.01 -13.40
CA GLY A 74 10.34 -30.20 -13.42
C GLY A 74 9.56 -31.45 -13.84
N THR A 75 10.17 -32.61 -13.64
CA THR A 75 9.50 -33.89 -13.83
C THR A 75 8.33 -34.04 -12.86
N LEU A 76 7.17 -34.41 -13.40
CA LEU A 76 5.96 -34.62 -12.64
C LEU A 76 5.58 -36.10 -12.65
N THR A 77 5.33 -36.65 -11.46
CA THR A 77 4.86 -38.03 -11.30
C THR A 77 3.36 -38.02 -11.07
N GLU A 78 2.59 -38.59 -11.99
CA GLU A 78 1.14 -38.69 -11.87
C GLU A 78 0.74 -39.57 -10.68
N VAL A 79 -0.33 -39.18 -9.99
CA VAL A 79 -0.87 -39.93 -8.85
C VAL A 79 -2.20 -40.58 -9.25
N PRO A 80 -2.34 -41.92 -9.17
CA PRO A 80 -3.57 -42.61 -9.54
C PRO A 80 -4.79 -42.17 -8.72
N LEU A 81 -5.98 -42.34 -9.29
CA LEU A 81 -7.27 -42.06 -8.64
C LEU A 81 -7.45 -40.60 -8.18
N THR A 82 -6.74 -39.67 -8.80
CA THR A 82 -6.88 -38.24 -8.56
C THR A 82 -7.77 -37.57 -9.61
N ARG A 83 -8.16 -36.33 -9.34
CA ARG A 83 -8.91 -35.50 -10.29
C ARG A 83 -7.97 -35.04 -11.40
N ASP A 84 -8.51 -34.75 -12.57
CA ASP A 84 -7.78 -34.29 -13.75
C ASP A 84 -7.02 -32.96 -13.56
N TRP A 85 -7.48 -32.10 -12.65
CA TRP A 85 -6.75 -30.89 -12.23
C TRP A 85 -5.53 -31.18 -11.34
N TYR A 86 -5.43 -32.37 -10.75
CA TYR A 86 -4.28 -32.76 -9.93
C TYR A 86 -3.23 -33.38 -10.85
N LYS A 87 -2.21 -32.60 -11.18
CA LYS A 87 -1.21 -33.00 -12.18
C LYS A 87 -0.22 -34.02 -11.63
N GLY A 88 -0.06 -34.11 -10.31
CA GLY A 88 0.76 -35.12 -9.65
C GLY A 88 1.63 -34.54 -8.55
N VAL A 89 2.79 -35.17 -8.32
CA VAL A 89 3.81 -34.73 -7.37
C VAL A 89 5.14 -34.49 -8.07
N SER A 90 5.85 -33.44 -7.66
CA SER A 90 7.20 -33.12 -8.11
C SER A 90 8.17 -33.11 -6.93
N ASN A 91 9.41 -33.52 -7.16
CA ASN A 91 10.46 -33.45 -6.16
C ASN A 91 11.21 -32.11 -6.26
N ILE A 92 10.93 -31.21 -5.32
CA ILE A 92 11.61 -29.93 -5.20
C ILE A 92 12.62 -30.02 -4.05
N ARG A 93 13.90 -30.20 -4.41
CA ARG A 93 15.04 -30.27 -3.46
C ARG A 93 14.84 -31.30 -2.32
N GLY A 94 14.27 -32.46 -2.63
CA GLY A 94 14.00 -33.52 -1.67
C GLY A 94 12.60 -33.46 -1.04
N ASN A 95 11.84 -32.40 -1.29
CA ASN A 95 10.45 -32.27 -0.84
C ASN A 95 9.49 -32.69 -1.94
N LEU A 96 8.58 -33.60 -1.63
CA LEU A 96 7.49 -33.96 -2.54
C LEU A 96 6.40 -32.89 -2.45
N THR A 97 6.24 -32.13 -3.53
CA THR A 97 5.27 -31.04 -3.63
C THR A 97 4.18 -31.42 -4.62
N SER A 98 2.92 -31.24 -4.21
CA SER A 98 1.76 -31.46 -5.07
C SER A 98 1.66 -30.36 -6.12
N VAL A 99 1.31 -30.73 -7.34
CA VAL A 99 1.13 -29.80 -8.47
C VAL A 99 -0.32 -29.86 -8.94
N VAL A 100 -0.93 -28.69 -9.07
CA VAL A 100 -2.33 -28.52 -9.48
C VAL A 100 -2.39 -27.57 -10.68
N ASP A 101 -3.18 -27.93 -11.69
CA ASP A 101 -3.58 -27.03 -12.75
C ASP A 101 -4.72 -26.14 -12.25
N LEU A 102 -4.39 -24.89 -11.92
CA LEU A 102 -5.31 -23.96 -11.28
C LEU A 102 -6.53 -23.61 -12.16
N PRO A 103 -6.39 -23.27 -13.46
CA PRO A 103 -7.53 -23.12 -14.37
C PRO A 103 -8.45 -24.32 -14.37
N ARG A 104 -7.89 -25.54 -14.49
CA ARG A 104 -8.69 -26.76 -14.50
C ARG A 104 -9.41 -27.01 -13.17
N PHE A 105 -8.74 -26.73 -12.05
CA PHE A 105 -9.34 -26.79 -10.72
C PHE A 105 -10.54 -25.84 -10.57
N GLN A 106 -10.46 -24.66 -11.19
CA GLN A 106 -11.53 -23.66 -11.23
C GLN A 106 -12.64 -23.97 -12.25
N GLY A 107 -12.52 -25.08 -13.00
CA GLY A 107 -13.47 -25.48 -14.05
C GLY A 107 -13.24 -24.85 -15.42
N SER A 108 -12.11 -24.18 -15.61
CA SER A 108 -11.68 -23.64 -16.92
C SER A 108 -10.94 -24.70 -17.75
N GLU A 109 -10.57 -24.33 -18.98
CA GLU A 109 -9.73 -25.17 -19.83
C GLU A 109 -8.36 -25.45 -19.20
N PRO A 110 -7.78 -26.65 -19.40
CA PRO A 110 -6.47 -27.00 -18.88
C PRO A 110 -5.37 -26.06 -19.39
N THR A 111 -4.37 -25.81 -18.55
CA THR A 111 -3.19 -25.06 -18.97
C THR A 111 -2.37 -25.90 -19.95
N PRO A 112 -2.04 -25.38 -21.16
CA PRO A 112 -1.13 -26.08 -22.07
C PRO A 112 0.21 -26.30 -21.38
N LEU A 113 0.71 -27.53 -21.39
CA LEU A 113 2.07 -27.81 -20.98
C LEU A 113 2.99 -27.46 -22.15
N ASP A 114 3.90 -26.51 -21.94
CA ASP A 114 4.98 -26.27 -22.89
C ASP A 114 5.83 -27.54 -22.97
N ALA A 115 6.04 -28.03 -24.20
CA ALA A 115 6.72 -29.29 -24.49
C ALA A 115 8.24 -29.24 -24.25
#